data_AF-A0A367FPV9-F1
#
_entry.id   AF-A0A367FPV9-F1
#
_cell.length_a   1.000
_cell.length_b   1.000
_cell.length_c   1.000
_cell.angle_alpha   90.00
_cell.angle_beta   90.00
_cell.angle_gamma   90.00
#
_symmetry.space_group_name_H-M   'P 1'
#
loop_
_entity.id
_entity.type
_entity.pdbx_description
1 polymer ?
#
loop_
_entity_poly.entity_id
_entity_poly.type
_entity_poly.pdbx_seq_one_letter_code
_entity_poly.pdbx_strand_id
1 'polypeptide(L)'
;MPRLTPRPQGPLTPRPQGSSHPARRRLRAGLLSLSLLVAGAPSVALAGTAAPASRVELPRTDFPLGPPGLADQTHTAVAPGIDLFTLVHGSATDGYTVSVLMKGKDYGTRAQAEAAAESVRAAGFEVSVQQFTRPEVADYPASIGYMVRTGLWTVKERKEADKVVKQLKEAGVTAKVDFLGDDGVQSTGPWDVRVLTIDPRDFRGSYHSSVGVNVAKQERPSAMAKQAKAIAAVNGGFFNIHTDKHLRGEPVGISVVDGRLLSEAVPGRSALILKGRSARITEVSTSVTATSADGERTGITGVNRASKPDELILYTEEFGADTPADDGAEAVLDANGQVLELRPAGGPVQPGTRVLHGTGIMSDWIWSHAWEQWTLDITSKVTDLRSGKSIPLTPETSIIGGGVGLVRDGTEHVTAKADGHANVNMILRRHPRTLAGVTKSGRLILAVVDGRKPGVTVGASMVEAAQLMLWLGARQAINLDGGGSSAMVVNGKVVNHPSDGTERGVGDALLVTP
;
A
#
# COMPACT_ATOMS: atom_id res chain seq x y z
N MET A 1 -11.49 -19.92 62.43
CA MET A 1 -11.15 -21.30 62.82
C MET A 1 -11.15 -22.21 61.59
N PRO A 2 -9.98 -22.72 61.18
CA PRO A 2 -9.90 -24.03 60.53
C PRO A 2 -8.75 -24.89 61.13
N ARG A 3 -8.92 -26.21 61.25
CA ARG A 3 -7.80 -27.15 61.52
C ARG A 3 -8.05 -28.54 60.91
N LEU A 4 -7.14 -28.90 59.99
CA LEU A 4 -6.33 -30.14 59.89
C LEU A 4 -6.97 -31.53 60.12
N THR A 5 -6.74 -32.39 59.12
CA THR A 5 -6.84 -33.87 59.04
C THR A 5 -6.01 -34.63 60.10
N PRO A 6 -6.24 -35.95 60.40
CA PRO A 6 -5.60 -37.05 59.64
C PRO A 6 -6.33 -38.43 59.58
N ARG A 7 -5.76 -39.36 58.77
CA ARG A 7 -6.11 -40.80 58.54
C ARG A 7 -5.97 -41.72 59.78
N PRO A 8 -6.40 -43.01 59.64
CA PRO A 8 -5.54 -44.13 60.02
C PRO A 8 -5.45 -45.32 59.01
N GLN A 9 -4.51 -46.24 59.28
CA GLN A 9 -3.98 -47.35 58.46
C GLN A 9 -4.38 -48.78 58.94
N GLY A 10 -4.32 -49.78 58.01
CA GLY A 10 -3.78 -51.16 58.20
C GLY A 10 -4.80 -52.35 58.30
N PRO A 11 -4.41 -53.66 58.12
CA PRO A 11 -3.08 -54.29 57.83
C PRO A 11 -3.07 -55.40 56.70
N LEU A 12 -1.98 -55.63 55.93
CA LEU A 12 -0.89 -56.67 55.93
C LEU A 12 -1.15 -58.16 55.51
N THR A 13 -0.60 -58.54 54.32
CA THR A 13 0.18 -59.78 53.92
C THR A 13 -0.47 -61.19 53.86
N PRO A 14 0.09 -62.23 53.15
CA PRO A 14 1.47 -62.44 52.62
C PRO A 14 1.66 -63.07 51.19
N ARG A 15 2.94 -63.12 50.73
CA ARG A 15 3.54 -63.90 49.59
C ARG A 15 4.01 -65.30 50.04
N PRO A 16 4.36 -66.25 49.12
CA PRO A 16 5.78 -66.51 48.67
C PRO A 16 5.91 -66.91 47.16
N GLN A 17 6.92 -66.47 46.38
CA GLN A 17 8.32 -66.93 46.12
C GLN A 17 8.56 -68.10 45.12
N GLY A 18 9.58 -67.90 44.25
CA GLY A 18 10.33 -68.90 43.45
C GLY A 18 10.94 -68.29 42.16
N SER A 19 12.12 -67.64 42.16
CA SER A 19 13.50 -68.15 41.87
C SER A 19 13.64 -68.90 40.53
N SER A 20 14.55 -68.61 39.59
CA SER A 20 16.01 -68.48 39.74
C SER A 20 16.69 -68.09 38.40
N HIS A 21 17.89 -67.49 38.48
CA HIS A 21 18.90 -67.37 37.40
C HIS A 21 20.00 -68.41 37.64
N PRO A 22 20.80 -68.80 36.60
CA PRO A 22 22.20 -68.37 36.64
C PRO A 22 22.94 -68.12 35.29
N ALA A 23 23.87 -67.16 35.35
CA ALA A 23 25.25 -67.06 34.85
C ALA A 23 25.73 -67.56 33.45
N ARG A 24 26.22 -66.56 32.68
CA ARG A 24 27.43 -66.44 31.81
C ARG A 24 28.26 -67.69 31.40
N ARG A 25 28.58 -67.76 30.09
CA ARG A 25 29.95 -68.01 29.59
C ARG A 25 30.15 -67.52 28.14
N ARG A 26 31.34 -66.96 27.88
CA ARG A 26 31.87 -66.52 26.58
C ARG A 26 32.25 -67.72 25.71
N LEU A 27 32.08 -67.63 24.39
CA LEU A 27 32.90 -68.35 23.41
C LEU A 27 32.88 -67.66 22.03
N ARG A 28 34.00 -67.85 21.33
CA ARG A 28 34.51 -67.16 20.14
C ARG A 28 33.74 -67.51 18.86
N ALA A 29 33.62 -66.55 17.95
CA ALA A 29 33.53 -66.77 16.50
C ALA A 29 34.34 -65.62 15.87
N GLY A 30 35.36 -65.80 15.03
CA GLY A 30 35.54 -66.81 14.00
C GLY A 30 35.44 -66.07 12.67
N LEU A 31 36.57 -65.54 12.19
CA LEU A 31 36.69 -64.90 10.87
C LEU A 31 36.26 -65.87 9.78
N LEU A 32 35.37 -65.44 8.89
CA LEU A 32 35.24 -65.98 7.54
C LEU A 32 34.95 -64.82 6.58
N SER A 33 36.02 -64.46 5.88
CA SER A 33 36.06 -63.59 4.70
C SER A 33 35.21 -64.19 3.58
N LEU A 34 34.17 -63.45 3.18
CA LEU A 34 33.45 -63.70 1.93
C LEU A 34 33.74 -62.54 0.98
N SER A 35 34.62 -62.80 0.02
CA SER A 35 34.93 -61.93 -1.10
C SER A 35 33.71 -61.87 -2.02
N LEU A 36 33.02 -60.72 -2.08
CA LEU A 36 32.08 -60.43 -3.17
C LEU A 36 32.74 -59.48 -4.17
N LEU A 37 32.86 -59.97 -5.41
CA LEU A 37 33.29 -59.23 -6.57
C LEU A 37 32.45 -57.97 -6.77
N VAL A 38 33.15 -56.87 -7.06
CA VAL A 38 32.63 -55.60 -7.54
C VAL A 38 32.03 -55.80 -8.93
N ALA A 39 30.72 -55.68 -9.06
CA ALA A 39 30.06 -55.34 -10.32
C ALA A 39 29.75 -53.84 -10.27
N GLY A 40 30.48 -53.06 -11.07
CA GLY A 40 30.29 -51.61 -11.17
C GLY A 40 28.90 -51.28 -11.71
N ALA A 41 28.05 -50.75 -10.85
CA ALA A 41 26.89 -49.99 -11.29
C ALA A 41 27.39 -48.61 -11.74
N PRO A 42 27.02 -48.10 -12.93
CA PRO A 42 27.33 -46.73 -13.28
C PRO A 42 26.52 -45.84 -12.35
N SER A 43 27.22 -45.10 -11.48
CA SER A 43 26.66 -43.92 -10.84
C SER A 43 26.29 -42.94 -11.93
N VAL A 44 25.05 -42.99 -12.41
CA VAL A 44 24.47 -41.89 -13.18
C VAL A 44 24.30 -40.76 -12.18
N ALA A 45 25.35 -39.95 -12.06
CA ALA A 45 25.21 -38.62 -11.52
C ALA A 45 24.22 -37.90 -12.44
N LEU A 46 22.95 -37.87 -12.05
CA LEU A 46 22.02 -36.86 -12.50
C LEU A 46 22.54 -35.53 -11.96
N ALA A 47 23.57 -35.00 -12.63
CA ALA A 47 23.80 -33.58 -12.69
C ALA A 47 22.58 -33.01 -13.43
N GLY A 48 21.48 -32.86 -12.70
CA GLY A 48 20.43 -31.95 -13.09
C GLY A 48 21.07 -30.58 -13.11
N THR A 49 21.63 -30.19 -14.26
CA THR A 49 21.86 -28.79 -14.58
C THR A 49 20.49 -28.15 -14.48
N ALA A 50 20.20 -27.52 -13.34
CA ALA A 50 19.08 -26.60 -13.26
C ALA A 50 19.25 -25.65 -14.44
N ALA A 51 18.29 -25.67 -15.37
CA ALA A 51 18.27 -24.70 -16.44
C ALA A 51 18.43 -23.32 -15.79
N PRO A 52 19.33 -22.45 -16.29
CA PRO A 52 19.50 -21.14 -15.68
C PRO A 52 18.14 -20.48 -15.64
N ALA A 53 17.72 -20.04 -14.45
CA ALA A 53 16.47 -19.30 -14.27
C ALA A 53 16.41 -18.23 -15.37
N SER A 54 15.30 -18.14 -16.09
CA SER A 54 15.20 -17.21 -17.22
C SER A 54 15.39 -15.80 -16.68
N ARG A 55 16.56 -15.21 -16.90
CA ARG A 55 16.86 -13.86 -16.43
C ARG A 55 15.80 -12.92 -16.98
N VAL A 56 15.06 -12.25 -16.09
CA VAL A 56 14.10 -11.24 -16.53
C VAL A 56 14.91 -10.10 -17.15
N GLU A 57 14.64 -9.80 -18.41
CA GLU A 57 15.18 -8.61 -19.06
C GLU A 57 14.08 -7.56 -19.17
N LEU A 58 14.41 -6.33 -18.76
CA LEU A 58 13.59 -5.17 -19.06
C LEU A 58 13.67 -4.86 -20.56
N PRO A 59 12.68 -4.14 -21.13
CA PRO A 59 12.72 -3.77 -22.54
C PRO A 59 14.00 -3.02 -22.90
N ARG A 60 14.52 -3.28 -24.10
CA ARG A 60 15.70 -2.61 -24.67
C ARG A 60 15.32 -1.53 -25.69
N THR A 61 14.10 -1.00 -25.58
CA THR A 61 13.59 0.12 -26.38
C THR A 61 13.78 1.43 -25.62
N ASP A 62 13.53 2.55 -26.28
CA ASP A 62 13.55 3.88 -25.64
C ASP A 62 12.77 3.87 -24.32
N PHE A 63 13.34 4.51 -23.32
CA PHE A 63 12.69 4.76 -22.05
C PHE A 63 11.49 5.69 -22.30
N PRO A 64 10.31 5.41 -21.73
CA PRO A 64 9.08 6.09 -22.15
C PRO A 64 8.94 7.51 -21.58
N LEU A 65 9.86 7.96 -20.72
CA LEU A 65 9.77 9.26 -20.05
C LEU A 65 10.90 10.17 -20.51
N GLY A 66 10.54 11.34 -21.04
CA GLY A 66 11.50 12.34 -21.49
C GLY A 66 11.95 12.15 -22.94
N PRO A 67 13.16 12.65 -23.29
CA PRO A 67 13.68 12.55 -24.65
C PRO A 67 13.95 11.10 -25.06
N PRO A 68 13.92 10.77 -26.36
CA PRO A 68 14.26 9.42 -26.83
C PRO A 68 15.66 8.98 -26.38
N GLY A 69 15.77 7.74 -25.92
CA GLY A 69 17.02 7.12 -25.52
C GLY A 69 16.80 6.00 -24.52
N LEU A 70 17.82 5.16 -24.35
CA LEU A 70 17.79 4.10 -23.34
C LEU A 70 17.98 4.68 -21.93
N ALA A 71 17.42 4.02 -20.93
CA ALA A 71 17.78 4.28 -19.55
C ALA A 71 19.09 3.57 -19.21
N ASP A 72 19.94 4.23 -18.42
CA ASP A 72 21.04 3.57 -17.73
C ASP A 72 20.44 2.60 -16.71
N GLN A 73 20.80 1.33 -16.83
CA GLN A 73 20.20 0.25 -16.04
C GLN A 73 21.27 -0.49 -15.25
N THR A 74 20.99 -0.69 -13.95
CA THR A 74 21.69 -1.70 -13.14
C THR A 74 20.71 -2.78 -12.68
N HIS A 75 21.22 -3.98 -12.43
CA HIS A 75 20.43 -5.17 -12.13
C HIS A 75 21.06 -5.94 -10.98
N THR A 76 20.24 -6.34 -10.01
CA THR A 76 20.61 -7.19 -8.88
C THR A 76 19.58 -8.30 -8.73
N ALA A 77 20.02 -9.56 -8.81
CA ALA A 77 19.20 -10.70 -8.41
C ALA A 77 19.06 -10.69 -6.87
N VAL A 78 17.83 -10.66 -6.37
CA VAL A 78 17.53 -10.52 -4.92
C VAL A 78 17.31 -11.89 -4.29
N ALA A 79 16.50 -12.73 -4.94
CA ALA A 79 16.14 -14.09 -4.53
C ALA A 79 15.65 -14.87 -5.76
N PRO A 80 15.44 -16.20 -5.70
CA PRO A 80 14.86 -16.94 -6.83
C PRO A 80 13.54 -16.33 -7.32
N GLY A 81 13.54 -15.88 -8.58
CA GLY A 81 12.40 -15.21 -9.20
C GLY A 81 12.17 -13.76 -8.77
N ILE A 82 13.09 -13.14 -8.02
CA ILE A 82 13.00 -11.73 -7.62
C ILE A 82 14.23 -10.97 -8.11
N ASP A 83 14.01 -9.99 -8.99
CA ASP A 83 15.05 -9.15 -9.57
C ASP A 83 14.77 -7.68 -9.28
N LEU A 84 15.80 -6.93 -8.89
CA LEU A 84 15.77 -5.48 -8.67
C LEU A 84 16.54 -4.78 -9.78
N PHE A 85 15.91 -3.77 -10.36
CA PHE A 85 16.51 -2.87 -11.34
C PHE A 85 16.50 -1.43 -10.83
N THR A 86 17.57 -0.71 -11.15
CA THR A 86 17.63 0.75 -11.04
C THR A 86 17.75 1.31 -12.44
N LEU A 87 16.85 2.22 -12.79
CA LEU A 87 16.81 2.91 -14.07
C LEU A 87 17.05 4.41 -13.83
N VAL A 88 18.03 4.97 -14.53
CA VAL A 88 18.29 6.41 -14.57
C VAL A 88 18.20 6.88 -16.01
N HIS A 89 17.47 7.96 -16.27
CA HIS A 89 17.33 8.48 -17.62
C HIS A 89 17.19 10.00 -17.63
N GLY A 90 17.70 10.64 -18.68
CA GLY A 90 17.58 12.08 -18.89
C GLY A 90 18.65 12.92 -18.17
N SER A 91 18.46 14.23 -18.17
CA SER A 91 19.41 15.22 -17.67
C SER A 91 18.73 16.33 -16.87
N ALA A 92 19.46 16.95 -15.94
CA ALA A 92 18.95 18.03 -15.10
C ALA A 92 19.04 19.39 -15.81
N THR A 93 18.04 19.72 -16.64
CA THR A 93 17.94 21.04 -17.29
C THR A 93 16.95 21.99 -16.63
N ASP A 94 16.03 21.46 -15.82
CA ASP A 94 14.98 22.26 -15.20
C ASP A 94 15.51 23.12 -14.04
N GLY A 95 14.87 24.27 -13.86
CA GLY A 95 15.21 25.26 -12.84
C GLY A 95 14.01 25.68 -12.00
N TYR A 96 14.22 26.73 -11.21
CA TYR A 96 13.17 27.39 -10.44
C TYR A 96 12.55 28.55 -11.22
N THR A 97 11.27 28.79 -10.94
CA THR A 97 10.51 29.97 -11.36
C THR A 97 9.70 30.46 -10.16
N VAL A 98 9.24 31.71 -10.19
CA VAL A 98 8.22 32.17 -9.25
C VAL A 98 6.85 32.10 -9.92
N SER A 99 5.90 31.37 -9.32
CA SER A 99 4.51 31.27 -9.78
C SER A 99 3.59 32.10 -8.89
N VAL A 100 2.71 32.89 -9.51
CA VAL A 100 1.71 33.70 -8.81
C VAL A 100 0.50 32.85 -8.43
N LEU A 101 0.00 33.04 -7.22
CA LEU A 101 -1.18 32.36 -6.71
C LEU A 101 -2.45 33.13 -7.05
N MET A 102 -3.32 32.52 -7.84
CA MET A 102 -4.68 32.96 -8.16
C MET A 102 -5.68 32.16 -7.32
N LYS A 103 -6.32 32.82 -6.34
CA LYS A 103 -7.25 32.16 -5.38
C LYS A 103 -6.62 30.94 -4.68
N GLY A 104 -5.35 31.07 -4.28
CA GLY A 104 -4.60 30.01 -3.60
C GLY A 104 -4.02 28.91 -4.51
N LYS A 105 -4.19 28.98 -5.84
CA LYS A 105 -3.63 28.03 -6.81
C LYS A 105 -2.63 28.70 -7.73
N ASP A 106 -1.61 27.98 -8.18
CA ASP A 106 -0.61 28.49 -9.14
C ASP A 106 -1.11 28.52 -10.60
N TYR A 107 -2.41 28.27 -10.80
CA TYR A 107 -3.09 28.32 -12.08
C TYR A 107 -4.51 28.85 -11.96
N GLY A 108 -5.04 29.39 -13.05
CA GLY A 108 -6.41 29.91 -13.12
C GLY A 108 -6.97 29.93 -14.54
N THR A 109 -8.10 30.62 -14.70
CA THR A 109 -8.65 30.96 -16.01
C THR A 109 -7.78 32.01 -16.69
N ARG A 110 -7.96 32.20 -18.00
CA ARG A 110 -7.24 33.24 -18.76
C ARG A 110 -7.38 34.63 -18.15
N ALA A 111 -8.62 35.03 -17.82
CA ALA A 111 -8.89 36.33 -17.22
C ALA A 111 -8.21 36.50 -15.85
N GLN A 112 -8.17 35.45 -15.02
CA GLN A 112 -7.44 35.47 -13.75
C GLN A 112 -5.94 35.65 -13.97
N ALA A 113 -5.39 34.96 -14.96
CA ALA A 113 -3.97 35.05 -15.29
C ALA A 113 -3.58 36.42 -15.88
N GLU A 114 -4.44 37.01 -16.71
CA GLU A 114 -4.24 38.36 -17.25
C GLU A 114 -4.22 39.42 -16.13
N ALA A 115 -5.19 39.38 -15.22
CA ALA A 115 -5.22 40.27 -14.05
C ALA A 115 -4.02 40.08 -13.11
N ALA A 116 -3.64 38.83 -12.83
CA ALA A 116 -2.46 38.53 -12.03
C ALA A 116 -1.17 39.01 -12.72
N ALA A 117 -1.08 38.90 -14.05
CA ALA A 117 0.07 39.37 -14.80
C ALA A 117 0.21 40.90 -14.79
N GLU A 118 -0.90 41.64 -14.81
CA GLU A 118 -0.89 43.10 -14.61
C GLU A 118 -0.33 43.47 -13.24
N SER A 119 -0.70 42.74 -12.19
CA SER A 119 -0.17 42.99 -10.83
C SER A 119 1.34 42.71 -10.74
N VAL A 120 1.84 41.67 -11.42
CA VAL A 120 3.29 41.39 -11.50
C VAL A 120 4.04 42.51 -12.24
N ARG A 121 3.49 43.01 -13.36
CA ARG A 121 4.10 44.13 -14.11
C ARG A 121 4.10 45.41 -13.28
N ALA A 122 3.00 45.69 -12.57
CA ALA A 122 2.91 46.83 -11.66
C ALA A 122 3.92 46.75 -10.51
N ALA A 123 4.29 45.54 -10.08
CA ALA A 123 5.36 45.29 -9.12
C ALA A 123 6.78 45.38 -9.72
N GLY A 124 6.92 45.69 -11.01
CA GLY A 124 8.20 45.91 -11.68
C GLY A 124 8.91 44.66 -12.19
N PHE A 125 8.20 43.52 -12.29
CA PHE A 125 8.77 42.26 -12.76
C PHE A 125 8.32 41.92 -14.18
N GLU A 126 9.22 41.31 -14.95
CA GLU A 126 8.83 40.64 -16.21
C GLU A 126 7.86 39.50 -15.91
N VAL A 127 6.91 39.25 -16.80
CA VAL A 127 5.88 38.24 -16.59
C VAL A 127 5.69 37.36 -17.82
N SER A 128 5.56 36.06 -17.57
CA SER A 128 5.20 35.03 -18.52
C SER A 128 3.83 34.46 -18.15
N VAL A 129 2.86 34.58 -19.07
CA VAL A 129 1.57 33.90 -18.96
C VAL A 129 1.65 32.63 -19.81
N GLN A 130 1.58 31.47 -19.15
CA GLN A 130 1.81 30.17 -19.77
C GLN A 130 0.50 29.38 -19.80
N GLN A 131 0.02 29.07 -21.00
CA GLN A 131 -1.07 28.13 -21.17
C GLN A 131 -0.55 26.69 -20.98
N PHE A 132 -1.30 25.86 -20.28
CA PHE A 132 -1.06 24.42 -20.22
C PHE A 132 -2.36 23.63 -20.41
N THR A 133 -2.21 22.38 -20.79
CA THR A 133 -3.32 21.43 -20.90
C THR A 133 -3.13 20.34 -19.86
N ARG A 134 -4.09 20.19 -18.94
CA ARG A 134 -4.24 18.93 -18.22
C ARG A 134 -4.81 17.92 -19.21
N PRO A 135 -4.15 16.78 -19.45
CA PRO A 135 -4.60 15.82 -20.44
C PRO A 135 -5.96 15.22 -20.06
N GLU A 136 -6.66 14.72 -21.08
CA GLU A 136 -7.79 13.82 -20.89
C GLU A 136 -7.30 12.48 -20.35
N VAL A 137 -8.08 11.88 -19.48
CA VAL A 137 -7.90 10.52 -18.99
C VAL A 137 -9.22 9.76 -19.12
N ALA A 138 -9.21 8.44 -18.91
CA ALA A 138 -10.32 7.55 -19.27
C ALA A 138 -11.68 7.96 -18.68
N ASP A 139 -11.70 8.62 -17.52
CA ASP A 139 -12.91 9.03 -16.81
C ASP A 139 -13.00 10.54 -16.51
N TYR A 140 -12.12 11.36 -17.10
CA TYR A 140 -12.08 12.80 -16.84
C TYR A 140 -11.55 13.61 -18.03
N PRO A 141 -12.29 14.63 -18.50
CA PRO A 141 -11.93 15.37 -19.71
C PRO A 141 -10.69 16.24 -19.53
N ALA A 142 -10.03 16.55 -20.65
CA ALA A 142 -8.97 17.54 -20.70
C ALA A 142 -9.45 18.92 -20.20
N SER A 143 -8.53 19.74 -19.72
CA SER A 143 -8.82 21.14 -19.38
C SER A 143 -7.64 22.04 -19.67
N ILE A 144 -7.91 23.25 -20.13
CA ILE A 144 -6.91 24.31 -20.29
C ILE A 144 -6.82 25.13 -19.01
N GLY A 145 -5.60 25.44 -18.59
CA GLY A 145 -5.30 26.37 -17.50
C GLY A 145 -4.18 27.33 -17.87
N TYR A 146 -4.01 28.39 -17.07
CA TYR A 146 -2.98 29.40 -17.28
C TYR A 146 -2.19 29.59 -15.98
N MET A 147 -0.86 29.57 -16.08
CA MET A 147 0.08 29.92 -15.00
C MET A 147 0.65 31.31 -15.26
N VAL A 148 0.91 32.07 -14.19
CA VAL A 148 1.57 33.38 -14.28
C VAL A 148 2.90 33.28 -13.54
N ARG A 149 3.99 33.52 -14.27
CA ARG A 149 5.34 33.26 -13.80
C ARG A 149 6.30 34.41 -14.05
N THR A 150 7.31 34.50 -13.21
CA THR A 150 8.41 35.45 -13.37
C THR A 150 9.75 34.82 -12.99
N GLY A 151 10.77 35.21 -13.74
CA GLY A 151 12.16 34.79 -13.58
C GLY A 151 12.42 33.30 -13.82
N LEU A 152 13.68 33.00 -14.12
CA LEU A 152 14.18 31.66 -14.31
C LEU A 152 15.54 31.57 -13.61
N TRP A 153 15.69 30.56 -12.76
CA TRP A 153 16.88 30.37 -11.95
C TRP A 153 17.33 28.92 -12.02
N THR A 154 18.64 28.69 -11.98
CA THR A 154 19.15 27.33 -11.86
C THR A 154 18.81 26.73 -10.49
N VAL A 155 18.97 25.41 -10.34
CA VAL A 155 18.77 24.72 -9.05
C VAL A 155 19.67 25.25 -7.91
N LYS A 156 20.76 25.96 -8.23
CA LYS A 156 21.67 26.57 -7.25
C LYS A 156 21.19 27.95 -6.76
N GLU A 157 20.25 28.56 -7.47
CA GLU A 157 19.85 29.96 -7.32
C GLU A 157 18.46 30.12 -6.68
N ARG A 158 17.98 29.10 -5.96
CA ARG A 158 16.69 29.15 -5.26
C ARG A 158 16.53 30.41 -4.39
N LYS A 159 17.60 30.83 -3.71
CA LYS A 159 17.60 32.02 -2.85
C LYS A 159 17.25 33.30 -3.61
N GLU A 160 17.57 33.39 -4.89
CA GLU A 160 17.23 34.55 -5.73
C GLU A 160 15.74 34.54 -6.08
N ALA A 161 15.18 33.37 -6.40
CA ALA A 161 13.73 33.21 -6.56
C ALA A 161 12.96 33.55 -5.27
N ASP A 162 13.46 33.14 -4.10
CA ASP A 162 12.86 33.46 -2.80
C ASP A 162 12.84 34.99 -2.52
N LYS A 163 13.85 35.74 -3.00
CA LYS A 163 13.85 37.21 -2.90
C LYS A 163 12.72 37.81 -3.73
N VAL A 164 12.51 37.33 -4.95
CA VAL A 164 11.41 37.78 -5.82
C VAL A 164 10.04 37.49 -5.18
N VAL A 165 9.85 36.34 -4.55
CA VAL A 165 8.60 36.05 -3.80
C VAL A 165 8.35 37.08 -2.70
N LYS A 166 9.39 37.48 -1.95
CA LYS A 166 9.26 38.50 -0.89
C LYS A 166 8.89 39.87 -1.47
N GLN A 167 9.55 40.27 -2.55
CA GLN A 167 9.28 41.55 -3.23
C GLN A 167 7.86 41.60 -3.81
N LEU A 168 7.39 40.51 -4.44
CA LEU A 168 6.01 40.39 -4.90
C LEU A 168 5.01 40.48 -3.75
N LYS A 169 5.31 39.85 -2.60
CA LYS A 169 4.46 39.94 -1.41
C LYS A 169 4.35 41.37 -0.88
N GLU A 170 5.45 42.11 -0.86
CA GLU A 170 5.48 43.55 -0.49
C GLU A 170 4.63 44.40 -1.44
N ALA A 171 4.54 44.01 -2.72
CA ALA A 171 3.67 44.60 -3.72
C ALA A 171 2.23 44.05 -3.71
N GLY A 172 1.85 43.25 -2.71
CA GLY A 172 0.49 42.70 -2.58
C GLY A 172 0.20 41.48 -3.48
N VAL A 173 1.21 40.94 -4.17
CA VAL A 173 1.09 39.75 -5.02
C VAL A 173 1.52 38.50 -4.24
N THR A 174 0.61 37.54 -4.08
CA THR A 174 0.95 36.26 -3.44
C THR A 174 1.60 35.33 -4.47
N ALA A 175 2.79 34.82 -4.18
CA ALA A 175 3.53 33.94 -5.09
C ALA A 175 4.31 32.87 -4.31
N LYS A 176 4.81 31.86 -5.01
CA LYS A 176 5.70 30.82 -4.47
C LYS A 176 6.81 30.49 -5.47
N VAL A 177 7.90 29.92 -4.97
CA VAL A 177 8.91 29.29 -5.83
C VAL A 177 8.42 27.92 -6.23
N ASP A 178 8.39 27.64 -7.53
CA ASP A 178 8.12 26.32 -8.10
C ASP A 178 9.35 25.80 -8.85
N PHE A 179 9.48 24.48 -8.90
CA PHE A 179 10.46 23.80 -9.73
C PHE A 179 9.80 23.33 -11.03
N LEU A 180 10.35 23.73 -12.18
CA LEU A 180 9.74 23.49 -13.49
C LEU A 180 9.60 21.99 -13.82
N GLY A 181 10.51 21.15 -13.33
CA GLY A 181 10.44 19.70 -13.56
C GLY A 181 9.17 19.05 -12.99
N ASP A 182 8.55 19.66 -11.98
CA ASP A 182 7.32 19.14 -11.35
C ASP A 182 6.06 19.44 -12.18
N ASP A 183 6.16 20.23 -13.25
CA ASP A 183 5.00 20.74 -13.98
C ASP A 183 4.20 19.67 -14.73
N GLY A 184 4.82 18.55 -15.06
CA GLY A 184 4.19 17.52 -15.91
C GLY A 184 4.10 17.88 -17.38
N VAL A 185 4.75 18.97 -17.79
CA VAL A 185 4.98 19.33 -19.19
C VAL A 185 6.37 18.83 -19.62
N GLN A 186 6.80 19.17 -20.84
CA GLN A 186 8.09 18.75 -21.38
C GLN A 186 9.24 19.03 -20.39
N SER A 187 10.05 18.01 -20.13
CA SER A 187 11.24 18.04 -19.28
C SER A 187 12.26 17.07 -19.85
N THR A 188 13.54 17.31 -19.60
CA THR A 188 14.59 16.31 -19.90
C THR A 188 14.89 15.41 -18.72
N GLY A 189 14.17 15.55 -17.61
CA GLY A 189 14.33 14.76 -16.39
C GLY A 189 15.28 15.41 -15.37
N PRO A 190 16.11 14.63 -14.66
CA PRO A 190 16.27 13.17 -14.79
C PRO A 190 15.11 12.39 -14.14
N TRP A 191 15.03 11.10 -14.45
CA TRP A 191 14.20 10.13 -13.72
C TRP A 191 15.10 9.12 -13.01
N ASP A 192 14.77 8.82 -11.75
CA ASP A 192 15.39 7.75 -10.95
C ASP A 192 14.28 6.76 -10.51
N VAL A 193 14.36 5.52 -11.00
CA VAL A 193 13.32 4.50 -10.81
C VAL A 193 13.91 3.22 -10.22
N ARG A 194 13.25 2.66 -9.22
CA ARG A 194 13.48 1.27 -8.75
C ARG A 194 12.37 0.39 -9.29
N VAL A 195 12.72 -0.75 -9.88
CA VAL A 195 11.76 -1.73 -10.38
C VAL A 195 12.10 -3.09 -9.78
N LEU A 196 11.17 -3.66 -9.01
CA LEU A 196 11.24 -5.02 -8.51
C LEU A 196 10.29 -5.89 -9.34
N THR A 197 10.80 -6.96 -9.93
CA THR A 197 9.99 -7.93 -10.66
C THR A 197 9.99 -9.26 -9.96
N ILE A 198 8.81 -9.87 -9.82
CA ILE A 198 8.63 -11.15 -9.13
C ILE A 198 7.96 -12.14 -10.08
N ASP A 199 8.73 -13.12 -10.55
CA ASP A 199 8.28 -14.17 -11.46
C ASP A 199 7.71 -15.37 -10.68
N PRO A 200 6.39 -15.63 -10.77
CA PRO A 200 5.76 -16.70 -10.00
C PRO A 200 6.23 -18.10 -10.40
N ARG A 201 6.92 -18.26 -11.54
CA ARG A 201 7.48 -19.54 -11.98
C ARG A 201 8.66 -19.97 -11.12
N ASP A 202 9.45 -19.01 -10.63
CA ASP A 202 10.66 -19.26 -9.84
C ASP A 202 10.47 -18.90 -8.36
N PHE A 203 9.68 -17.87 -8.07
CA PHE A 203 9.37 -17.46 -6.70
C PHE A 203 8.53 -18.52 -5.97
N ARG A 204 8.85 -18.79 -4.70
CA ARG A 204 8.19 -19.82 -3.89
C ARG A 204 7.50 -19.30 -2.62
N GLY A 205 7.73 -18.05 -2.26
CA GLY A 205 7.10 -17.42 -1.12
C GLY A 205 5.69 -16.91 -1.40
N SER A 206 5.29 -15.88 -0.65
CA SER A 206 3.94 -15.30 -0.67
C SER A 206 3.95 -13.77 -0.63
N TYR A 207 2.82 -13.20 -1.04
CA TYR A 207 2.53 -11.78 -0.93
C TYR A 207 1.55 -11.55 0.22
N HIS A 208 1.81 -10.52 1.00
CA HIS A 208 0.95 -10.08 2.10
C HIS A 208 0.75 -8.57 2.04
N SER A 209 -0.30 -8.10 2.68
CA SER A 209 -0.44 -6.70 3.10
C SER A 209 -0.21 -6.61 4.61
N SER A 210 0.19 -5.44 5.09
CA SER A 210 0.28 -5.16 6.51
C SER A 210 -0.15 -3.72 6.76
N VAL A 211 -0.92 -3.51 7.83
CA VAL A 211 -1.21 -2.18 8.40
C VAL A 211 -0.23 -1.81 9.52
N GLY A 212 0.88 -2.56 9.64
CA GLY A 212 1.81 -2.45 10.76
C GLY A 212 1.21 -2.93 12.07
N VAL A 213 1.51 -2.21 13.15
CA VAL A 213 1.02 -2.53 14.51
C VAL A 213 -0.51 -2.49 14.65
N ASN A 214 -1.19 -1.54 13.98
CA ASN A 214 -2.64 -1.40 13.97
C ASN A 214 -3.10 -0.37 12.92
N VAL A 215 -4.39 -0.37 12.60
CA VAL A 215 -4.99 0.48 11.55
C VAL A 215 -4.88 1.97 11.89
N ALA A 216 -5.00 2.36 13.16
CA ALA A 216 -5.01 3.77 13.54
C ALA A 216 -3.65 4.47 13.37
N LYS A 217 -2.54 3.72 13.35
CA LYS A 217 -1.18 4.26 13.34
C LYS A 217 -0.50 4.12 11.99
N GLN A 218 0.43 5.04 11.76
CA GLN A 218 1.37 4.96 10.65
C GLN A 218 2.60 4.16 11.07
N GLU A 219 3.10 3.33 10.16
CA GLU A 219 4.36 2.62 10.37
C GLU A 219 5.21 2.62 9.09
N ARG A 220 6.53 2.60 9.24
CA ARG A 220 7.45 2.63 8.10
C ARG A 220 7.40 1.30 7.35
N PRO A 221 7.40 1.29 6.00
CA PRO A 221 7.51 0.06 5.23
C PRO A 221 8.68 -0.82 5.65
N SER A 222 9.84 -0.24 5.98
CA SER A 222 11.00 -0.99 6.48
C SER A 222 10.77 -1.68 7.83
N ALA A 223 9.97 -1.09 8.71
CA ALA A 223 9.63 -1.68 10.00
C ALA A 223 8.65 -2.86 9.81
N MET A 224 7.60 -2.67 9.01
CA MET A 224 6.67 -3.75 8.64
C MET A 224 7.39 -4.91 7.94
N ALA A 225 8.29 -4.60 6.99
CA ALA A 225 9.09 -5.59 6.29
C ALA A 225 9.98 -6.40 7.26
N LYS A 226 10.62 -5.71 8.22
CA LYS A 226 11.43 -6.36 9.25
C LYS A 226 10.60 -7.30 10.12
N GLN A 227 9.42 -6.86 10.57
CA GLN A 227 8.53 -7.66 11.41
C GLN A 227 8.07 -8.93 10.69
N ALA A 228 7.70 -8.81 9.42
CA ALA A 228 7.27 -9.93 8.59
C ALA A 228 8.41 -10.79 8.04
N LYS A 229 9.68 -10.42 8.29
CA LYS A 229 10.87 -11.03 7.66
C LYS A 229 10.76 -11.05 6.13
N ALA A 230 10.22 -9.97 5.56
CA ALA A 230 10.01 -9.82 4.13
C ALA A 230 11.34 -9.68 3.39
N ILE A 231 11.43 -10.31 2.22
CA ILE A 231 12.52 -10.13 1.25
C ILE A 231 12.46 -8.72 0.66
N ALA A 232 11.24 -8.26 0.36
CA ALA A 232 11.00 -6.93 -0.16
C ALA A 232 9.66 -6.37 0.32
N ALA A 233 9.54 -5.04 0.27
CA ALA A 233 8.30 -4.34 0.52
C ALA A 233 8.21 -3.03 -0.26
N VAL A 234 6.98 -2.55 -0.49
CA VAL A 234 6.69 -1.17 -0.89
C VAL A 234 5.55 -0.63 -0.04
N ASN A 235 5.42 0.69 0.06
CA ASN A 235 4.22 1.28 0.65
C ASN A 235 2.95 0.87 -0.13
N GLY A 236 1.81 0.87 0.55
CA GLY A 236 0.52 0.45 0.02
C GLY A 236 -0.36 1.62 -0.44
N GLY A 237 -1.65 1.51 -0.16
CA GLY A 237 -2.70 2.43 -0.59
C GLY A 237 -2.67 3.78 0.14
N PHE A 238 -3.60 4.65 -0.24
CA PHE A 238 -3.78 5.94 0.44
C PHE A 238 -4.29 5.74 1.86
N PHE A 239 -3.93 6.68 2.73
CA PHE A 239 -4.40 6.76 4.11
C PHE A 239 -4.73 8.21 4.46
N ASN A 240 -5.59 8.41 5.47
CA ASN A 240 -6.08 9.74 5.78
C ASN A 240 -5.09 10.51 6.66
N ILE A 241 -4.35 11.45 6.07
CA ILE A 241 -3.46 12.34 6.82
C ILE A 241 -4.18 13.55 7.44
N HIS A 242 -5.45 13.74 7.10
CA HIS A 242 -6.27 14.88 7.52
C HIS A 242 -7.24 14.55 8.66
N THR A 243 -7.27 13.29 9.12
CA THR A 243 -8.02 12.88 10.31
C THR A 243 -7.28 13.26 11.60
N ASP A 244 -7.90 12.94 12.74
CA ASP A 244 -7.30 13.07 14.06
C ASP A 244 -5.91 12.41 14.08
N LYS A 245 -4.95 13.05 14.75
CA LYS A 245 -3.55 12.59 14.79
C LYS A 245 -3.41 11.12 15.25
N HIS A 246 -4.35 10.64 16.05
CA HIS A 246 -4.38 9.28 16.58
C HIS A 246 -4.91 8.25 15.57
N LEU A 247 -5.53 8.68 14.48
CA LEU A 247 -6.16 7.83 13.45
C LEU A 247 -5.49 7.95 12.07
N ARG A 248 -4.33 8.62 11.97
CA ARG A 248 -3.69 8.92 10.67
C ARG A 248 -3.12 7.71 9.93
N GLY A 249 -3.27 6.49 10.44
CA GLY A 249 -3.01 5.26 9.72
C GLY A 249 -4.20 4.78 8.88
N GLU A 250 -5.41 5.30 9.09
CA GLU A 250 -6.64 4.74 8.50
C GLU A 250 -6.55 4.70 6.95
N PRO A 251 -6.70 3.51 6.33
CA PRO A 251 -6.72 3.40 4.87
C PRO A 251 -7.90 4.17 4.25
N VAL A 252 -7.68 4.72 3.06
CA VAL A 252 -8.71 5.39 2.25
C VAL A 252 -9.04 4.49 1.06
N GLY A 253 -9.90 3.51 1.32
CA GLY A 253 -10.26 2.45 0.39
C GLY A 253 -9.94 1.08 0.96
N ILE A 254 -10.25 0.03 0.19
CA ILE A 254 -10.26 -1.33 0.73
C ILE A 254 -8.89 -1.71 1.32
N SER A 255 -8.92 -2.28 2.51
CA SER A 255 -7.77 -2.96 3.10
C SER A 255 -8.23 -4.31 3.62
N VAL A 256 -7.63 -5.38 3.11
CA VAL A 256 -7.80 -6.72 3.65
C VAL A 256 -6.43 -7.26 4.02
N VAL A 257 -6.27 -7.73 5.26
CA VAL A 257 -5.06 -8.36 5.77
C VAL A 257 -5.41 -9.78 6.22
N ASP A 258 -4.80 -10.79 5.62
CA ASP A 258 -5.01 -12.20 5.95
C ASP A 258 -6.50 -12.59 6.10
N GLY A 259 -7.32 -12.14 5.15
CA GLY A 259 -8.76 -12.39 5.11
C GLY A 259 -9.63 -11.50 5.99
N ARG A 260 -9.05 -10.57 6.75
CA ARG A 260 -9.81 -9.64 7.59
C ARG A 260 -10.03 -8.33 6.85
N LEU A 261 -11.28 -7.93 6.67
CA LEU A 261 -11.62 -6.62 6.09
C LEU A 261 -11.38 -5.54 7.15
N LEU A 262 -10.35 -4.72 6.94
CA LEU A 262 -9.93 -3.67 7.85
C LEU A 262 -10.33 -2.26 7.39
N SER A 263 -10.70 -2.09 6.14
CA SER A 263 -11.29 -0.86 5.61
C SER A 263 -12.13 -1.22 4.39
N GLU A 264 -13.28 -0.55 4.22
CA GLU A 264 -14.23 -0.80 3.14
C GLU A 264 -13.73 -0.28 1.78
N ALA A 265 -14.23 -0.89 0.70
CA ALA A 265 -13.97 -0.39 -0.64
C ALA A 265 -14.75 0.90 -0.91
N VAL A 266 -14.09 1.87 -1.54
CA VAL A 266 -14.80 2.90 -2.31
C VAL A 266 -15.23 2.25 -3.63
N PRO A 267 -16.55 2.10 -3.90
CA PRO A 267 -17.02 1.32 -5.04
C PRO A 267 -16.45 1.81 -6.37
N GLY A 268 -15.90 0.89 -7.16
CA GLY A 268 -15.36 1.19 -8.49
C GLY A 268 -13.89 1.60 -8.50
N ARG A 269 -13.25 1.78 -7.33
CA ARG A 269 -11.80 1.96 -7.26
C ARG A 269 -11.05 0.66 -7.56
N SER A 270 -9.90 0.81 -8.20
CA SER A 270 -9.01 -0.32 -8.47
C SER A 270 -8.36 -0.81 -7.17
N ALA A 271 -8.10 -2.11 -7.07
CA ALA A 271 -7.41 -2.73 -5.94
C ALA A 271 -6.46 -3.84 -6.41
N LEU A 272 -5.39 -4.04 -5.65
CA LEU A 272 -4.45 -5.14 -5.83
C LEU A 272 -4.85 -6.29 -4.91
N ILE A 273 -5.32 -7.38 -5.51
CA ILE A 273 -5.66 -8.63 -4.85
C ILE A 273 -4.42 -9.51 -4.81
N LEU A 274 -4.02 -9.90 -3.61
CA LEU A 274 -2.90 -10.79 -3.33
C LEU A 274 -3.44 -12.08 -2.74
N LYS A 275 -3.02 -13.22 -3.29
CA LYS A 275 -3.36 -14.53 -2.75
C LYS A 275 -2.20 -15.51 -2.90
N GLY A 276 -1.56 -15.86 -1.79
CA GLY A 276 -0.31 -16.62 -1.81
C GLY A 276 0.71 -15.92 -2.73
N ARG A 277 1.12 -16.55 -3.83
CA ARG A 277 2.04 -15.97 -4.83
C ARG A 277 1.36 -15.39 -6.08
N SER A 278 0.04 -15.25 -6.05
CA SER A 278 -0.74 -14.69 -7.17
C SER A 278 -1.10 -13.23 -6.87
N ALA A 279 -0.96 -12.39 -7.89
CA ALA A 279 -1.39 -11.00 -7.84
C ALA A 279 -2.37 -10.74 -8.99
N ARG A 280 -3.41 -9.96 -8.71
CA ARG A 280 -4.40 -9.52 -9.71
C ARG A 280 -4.88 -8.13 -9.38
N ILE A 281 -5.13 -7.34 -10.43
CA ILE A 281 -5.71 -6.01 -10.29
C ILE A 281 -7.12 -6.03 -10.87
N THR A 282 -8.08 -5.50 -10.11
CA THR A 282 -9.49 -5.37 -10.51
C THR A 282 -10.15 -4.21 -9.76
N GLU A 283 -11.37 -3.83 -10.11
CA GLU A 283 -12.18 -2.93 -9.29
C GLU A 283 -13.07 -3.73 -8.35
N VAL A 284 -13.27 -3.21 -7.15
CA VAL A 284 -14.02 -3.92 -6.11
C VAL A 284 -15.09 -3.05 -5.47
N SER A 285 -16.06 -3.71 -4.87
CA SER A 285 -16.97 -3.13 -3.90
C SER A 285 -17.04 -4.00 -2.65
N THR A 286 -17.47 -3.41 -1.56
CA THR A 286 -17.73 -4.09 -0.29
C THR A 286 -19.18 -3.93 0.10
N SER A 287 -19.73 -4.97 0.74
CA SER A 287 -20.97 -4.90 1.49
C SER A 287 -20.70 -5.46 2.87
N VAL A 288 -21.01 -4.68 3.89
CA VAL A 288 -20.97 -5.12 5.29
C VAL A 288 -22.35 -4.92 5.87
N THR A 289 -22.90 -5.94 6.51
CA THR A 289 -24.27 -5.94 7.03
C THR A 289 -24.27 -6.46 8.45
N ALA A 290 -25.03 -5.79 9.33
CA ALA A 290 -25.44 -6.34 10.62
C ALA A 290 -26.87 -6.88 10.54
N THR A 291 -27.09 -8.09 11.05
CA THR A 291 -28.42 -8.67 11.25
C THR A 291 -28.60 -9.02 12.72
N SER A 292 -29.59 -8.39 13.34
CA SER A 292 -29.95 -8.56 14.74
C SER A 292 -30.75 -9.83 14.98
N ALA A 293 -30.79 -10.29 16.24
CA ALA A 293 -31.54 -11.46 16.67
C ALA A 293 -33.06 -11.34 16.46
N ASP A 294 -33.60 -10.12 16.42
CA ASP A 294 -35.01 -9.85 16.09
C ASP A 294 -35.30 -9.85 14.57
N GLY A 295 -34.27 -10.05 13.74
CA GLY A 295 -34.37 -10.08 12.28
C GLY A 295 -34.14 -8.73 11.61
N GLU A 296 -33.99 -7.64 12.37
CA GLU A 296 -33.69 -6.32 11.80
C GLU A 296 -32.30 -6.29 11.17
N ARG A 297 -32.21 -5.60 10.02
CA ARG A 297 -31.01 -5.63 9.18
C ARG A 297 -30.62 -4.24 8.73
N THR A 298 -29.35 -3.91 8.90
CA THR A 298 -28.79 -2.62 8.46
C THR A 298 -27.41 -2.78 7.82
N GLY A 299 -27.02 -1.78 7.03
CA GLY A 299 -25.69 -1.70 6.41
C GLY A 299 -24.68 -1.07 7.37
N ILE A 300 -23.49 -1.65 7.45
CA ILE A 300 -22.33 -1.01 8.09
C ILE A 300 -21.61 -0.21 7.02
N THR A 301 -21.46 1.09 7.25
CA THR A 301 -21.00 2.07 6.25
C THR A 301 -19.50 2.34 6.32
N GLY A 302 -18.81 1.82 7.33
CA GLY A 302 -17.35 1.90 7.41
C GLY A 302 -16.72 0.90 8.37
N VAL A 303 -15.43 0.68 8.21
CA VAL A 303 -14.62 -0.19 9.07
C VAL A 303 -13.35 0.54 9.51
N ASN A 304 -13.06 0.54 10.82
CA ASN A 304 -11.83 1.09 11.42
C ASN A 304 -11.45 2.53 11.00
N ARG A 305 -12.43 3.39 10.80
CA ARG A 305 -12.22 4.80 10.44
C ARG A 305 -13.10 5.70 11.29
N ALA A 306 -12.79 6.98 11.32
CA ALA A 306 -13.67 7.97 11.94
C ALA A 306 -15.11 7.88 11.39
N SER A 307 -16.09 7.98 12.30
CA SER A 307 -17.52 8.06 11.98
C SER A 307 -17.90 9.46 11.45
N LYS A 308 -18.98 9.51 10.67
CA LYS A 308 -19.71 10.73 10.32
C LYS A 308 -21.13 10.64 10.88
N PRO A 309 -21.89 11.75 10.94
CA PRO A 309 -23.28 11.71 11.38
C PRO A 309 -24.09 10.65 10.63
N ASP A 310 -24.98 9.98 11.37
CA ASP A 310 -25.90 8.94 10.87
C ASP A 310 -25.21 7.70 10.28
N GLU A 311 -23.93 7.47 10.58
CA GLU A 311 -23.20 6.28 10.15
C GLU A 311 -23.15 5.17 11.21
N LEU A 312 -23.01 3.93 10.72
CA LEU A 312 -22.74 2.74 11.51
C LEU A 312 -21.36 2.18 11.13
N ILE A 313 -20.41 2.20 12.07
CA ILE A 313 -19.01 1.82 11.86
C ILE A 313 -18.70 0.55 12.64
N LEU A 314 -17.99 -0.37 12.00
CA LEU A 314 -17.41 -1.54 12.67
C LEU A 314 -15.95 -1.26 13.03
N TYR A 315 -15.64 -1.22 14.32
CA TYR A 315 -14.27 -1.23 14.81
C TYR A 315 -13.86 -2.66 15.17
N THR A 316 -12.75 -3.10 14.59
CA THR A 316 -12.14 -4.42 14.81
C THR A 316 -11.03 -4.33 15.85
N GLU A 317 -10.58 -5.47 16.38
CA GLU A 317 -9.44 -5.49 17.31
C GLU A 317 -8.16 -4.89 16.71
N GLU A 318 -8.01 -4.93 15.38
CA GLU A 318 -6.91 -4.31 14.65
C GLU A 318 -6.97 -2.78 14.61
N PHE A 319 -8.06 -2.15 15.06
CA PHE A 319 -8.17 -0.69 15.08
C PHE A 319 -7.03 -0.07 15.92
N GLY A 320 -6.82 -0.60 17.12
CA GLY A 320 -5.70 -0.25 17.99
C GLY A 320 -5.70 1.19 18.52
N ALA A 321 -6.87 1.81 18.58
CA ALA A 321 -7.20 3.06 19.26
C ALA A 321 -8.55 2.93 19.98
N ASP A 322 -8.86 3.89 20.84
CA ASP A 322 -10.21 4.00 21.41
C ASP A 322 -11.19 4.45 20.31
N THR A 323 -12.42 3.95 20.37
CA THR A 323 -13.52 4.43 19.54
C THR A 323 -13.86 5.89 19.87
N PRO A 324 -14.45 6.65 18.93
CA PRO A 324 -14.82 8.04 19.16
C PRO A 324 -15.73 8.21 20.38
N ALA A 325 -15.38 9.13 21.26
CA ALA A 325 -16.22 9.55 22.38
C ALA A 325 -17.15 10.70 21.94
N ASP A 326 -18.19 10.35 21.20
CA ASP A 326 -19.25 11.26 20.72
C ASP A 326 -20.59 10.97 21.41
N ASP A 327 -21.70 11.47 20.86
CA ASP A 327 -23.06 11.25 21.36
C ASP A 327 -23.72 9.96 20.84
N GLY A 328 -22.92 9.08 20.22
CA GLY A 328 -23.35 7.80 19.69
C GLY A 328 -23.55 6.70 20.74
N ALA A 329 -23.78 5.50 20.22
CA ALA A 329 -23.94 4.26 20.99
C ALA A 329 -23.05 3.15 20.44
N GLU A 330 -22.70 2.21 21.30
CA GLU A 330 -21.82 1.11 20.97
C GLU A 330 -22.35 -0.22 21.50
N ALA A 331 -22.33 -1.24 20.63
CA ALA A 331 -22.45 -2.63 21.02
C ALA A 331 -21.08 -3.30 20.93
N VAL A 332 -20.57 -3.78 22.06
CA VAL A 332 -19.32 -4.56 22.13
C VAL A 332 -19.66 -6.02 21.85
N LEU A 333 -19.00 -6.60 20.85
CA LEU A 333 -19.29 -7.93 20.33
C LEU A 333 -18.11 -8.87 20.59
N ASP A 334 -18.39 -10.12 20.95
CA ASP A 334 -17.39 -11.18 20.94
C ASP A 334 -17.08 -11.68 19.51
N ALA A 335 -16.19 -12.67 19.40
CA ALA A 335 -15.81 -13.28 18.13
C ALA A 335 -16.98 -13.98 17.40
N ASN A 336 -18.03 -14.40 18.11
CA ASN A 336 -19.20 -15.06 17.56
C ASN A 336 -20.35 -14.07 17.23
N GLY A 337 -20.17 -12.78 17.54
CA GLY A 337 -21.18 -11.75 17.34
C GLY A 337 -22.16 -11.60 18.51
N GLN A 338 -21.92 -12.25 19.66
CA GLN A 338 -22.72 -12.00 20.85
C GLN A 338 -22.41 -10.61 21.41
N VAL A 339 -23.46 -9.83 21.70
CA VAL A 339 -23.34 -8.55 22.38
C VAL A 339 -22.98 -8.79 23.84
N LEU A 340 -21.80 -8.36 24.23
CA LEU A 340 -21.27 -8.42 25.59
C LEU A 340 -21.72 -7.24 26.45
N GLU A 341 -21.78 -6.06 25.83
CA GLU A 341 -22.06 -4.79 26.49
C GLU A 341 -22.72 -3.84 25.49
N LEU A 342 -23.72 -3.09 25.96
CA LEU A 342 -24.31 -1.96 25.25
C LEU A 342 -24.01 -0.68 26.03
N ARG A 343 -23.33 0.29 25.41
CA ARG A 343 -22.79 1.47 26.11
C ARG A 343 -22.90 2.76 25.29
N PRO A 344 -22.83 3.94 25.93
CA PRO A 344 -22.54 5.19 25.22
C PRO A 344 -21.21 5.12 24.46
N ALA A 345 -21.08 5.88 23.37
CA ALA A 345 -19.90 5.86 22.54
C ALA A 345 -18.60 6.26 23.27
N GLY A 346 -17.51 5.59 22.89
CA GLY A 346 -16.16 5.82 23.40
C GLY A 346 -15.64 4.68 24.28
N GLY A 347 -14.42 4.25 23.98
CA GLY A 347 -13.69 3.28 24.79
C GLY A 347 -12.81 2.36 23.95
N PRO A 348 -12.06 1.45 24.59
CA PRO A 348 -11.16 0.56 23.87
C PRO A 348 -11.92 -0.49 23.07
N VAL A 349 -11.31 -0.94 21.97
CA VAL A 349 -11.63 -2.22 21.33
C VAL A 349 -10.70 -3.28 21.93
N GLN A 350 -11.24 -4.17 22.75
CA GLN A 350 -10.43 -5.18 23.45
C GLN A 350 -10.01 -6.31 22.50
N PRO A 351 -8.85 -6.97 22.72
CA PRO A 351 -8.47 -8.16 21.96
C PRO A 351 -9.57 -9.23 21.99
N GLY A 352 -9.85 -9.83 20.82
CA GLY A 352 -10.93 -10.81 20.65
C GLY A 352 -12.34 -10.23 20.60
N THR A 353 -12.49 -8.90 20.65
CA THR A 353 -13.79 -8.21 20.50
C THR A 353 -13.85 -7.36 19.24
N ARG A 354 -15.06 -6.97 18.86
CA ARG A 354 -15.35 -5.91 17.88
C ARG A 354 -16.33 -4.93 18.51
N VAL A 355 -16.37 -3.69 18.03
CA VAL A 355 -17.34 -2.68 18.46
C VAL A 355 -18.15 -2.22 17.26
N LEU A 356 -19.46 -2.33 17.35
CA LEU A 356 -20.37 -1.69 16.41
C LEU A 356 -20.76 -0.34 16.99
N HIS A 357 -20.38 0.74 16.31
CA HIS A 357 -20.54 2.11 16.76
C HIS A 357 -21.51 2.86 15.84
N GLY A 358 -22.55 3.46 16.39
CA GLY A 358 -23.60 4.15 15.65
C GLY A 358 -23.74 5.59 16.12
N THR A 359 -23.82 6.51 15.17
CA THR A 359 -24.08 7.93 15.43
C THR A 359 -25.48 8.31 14.94
N GLY A 360 -26.07 9.36 15.50
CA GLY A 360 -27.39 9.85 15.06
C GLY A 360 -28.44 8.74 14.99
N ILE A 361 -29.11 8.58 13.86
CA ILE A 361 -30.14 7.52 13.68
C ILE A 361 -29.60 6.10 13.87
N MET A 362 -28.29 5.87 13.69
CA MET A 362 -27.68 4.56 13.91
C MET A 362 -27.36 4.31 15.39
N SER A 363 -27.25 5.37 16.21
CA SER A 363 -27.26 5.25 17.68
C SER A 363 -28.60 4.68 18.15
N ASP A 364 -29.71 5.24 17.65
CA ASP A 364 -31.07 4.76 17.96
C ASP A 364 -31.27 3.30 17.52
N TRP A 365 -30.71 2.92 16.37
CA TRP A 365 -30.76 1.54 15.88
C TRP A 365 -30.04 0.59 16.85
N ILE A 366 -28.84 0.94 17.33
CA ILE A 366 -28.09 0.14 18.30
C ILE A 366 -28.88 -0.03 19.60
N TRP A 367 -29.45 1.06 20.15
CA TRP A 367 -30.27 0.98 21.37
C TRP A 367 -31.51 0.09 21.22
N SER A 368 -32.03 0.00 20.00
CA SER A 368 -33.26 -0.75 19.71
C SER A 368 -33.00 -2.21 19.33
N HIS A 369 -31.84 -2.53 18.74
CA HIS A 369 -31.61 -3.81 18.06
C HIS A 369 -30.28 -4.51 18.42
N ALA A 370 -29.53 -4.05 19.44
CA ALA A 370 -28.26 -4.66 19.83
C ALA A 370 -28.17 -4.90 21.34
N TRP A 371 -29.19 -5.48 21.96
CA TRP A 371 -29.20 -5.72 23.41
C TRP A 371 -28.18 -6.77 23.85
N GLU A 372 -27.72 -6.67 25.10
CA GLU A 372 -26.81 -7.65 25.69
C GLU A 372 -27.34 -9.08 25.54
N GLN A 373 -26.41 -10.02 25.31
CA GLN A 373 -26.66 -11.43 25.01
C GLN A 373 -27.32 -11.73 23.66
N TRP A 374 -27.82 -10.72 22.93
CA TRP A 374 -28.28 -10.91 21.56
C TRP A 374 -27.10 -11.22 20.65
N THR A 375 -27.39 -11.82 19.51
CA THR A 375 -26.40 -12.07 18.46
C THR A 375 -26.60 -11.06 17.34
N LEU A 376 -25.53 -10.38 16.95
CA LEU A 376 -25.43 -9.63 15.70
C LEU A 376 -24.60 -10.44 14.71
N ASP A 377 -25.25 -10.96 13.67
CA ASP A 377 -24.54 -11.56 12.53
C ASP A 377 -23.95 -10.47 11.65
N ILE A 378 -22.63 -10.37 11.64
CA ILE A 378 -21.88 -9.41 10.82
C ILE A 378 -21.31 -10.11 9.60
N THR A 379 -21.97 -9.97 8.46
CA THR A 379 -21.53 -10.53 7.19
C THR A 379 -20.78 -9.48 6.36
N SER A 380 -19.56 -9.82 5.94
CA SER A 380 -18.73 -9.01 5.03
C SER A 380 -18.55 -9.70 3.68
N LYS A 381 -18.72 -8.95 2.60
CA LYS A 381 -18.51 -9.45 1.23
C LYS A 381 -17.69 -8.47 0.42
N VAL A 382 -16.63 -8.96 -0.23
CA VAL A 382 -15.90 -8.24 -1.29
C VAL A 382 -16.32 -8.80 -2.64
N THR A 383 -16.75 -7.93 -3.54
CA THR A 383 -17.16 -8.31 -4.90
C THR A 383 -16.18 -7.74 -5.91
N ASP A 384 -15.70 -8.59 -6.81
CA ASP A 384 -14.97 -8.18 -8.01
C ASP A 384 -15.97 -7.62 -9.02
N LEU A 385 -15.90 -6.33 -9.28
CA LEU A 385 -16.86 -5.64 -10.15
C LEU A 385 -16.69 -6.00 -11.62
N ARG A 386 -15.53 -6.51 -12.05
CA ARG A 386 -15.33 -6.95 -13.44
C ARG A 386 -16.00 -8.29 -13.72
N SER A 387 -15.97 -9.20 -12.75
CA SER A 387 -16.52 -10.55 -12.91
C SER A 387 -17.88 -10.76 -12.26
N GLY A 388 -18.31 -9.85 -11.38
CA GLY A 388 -19.51 -9.97 -10.54
C GLY A 388 -19.38 -11.03 -9.43
N LYS A 389 -18.20 -11.64 -9.27
CA LYS A 389 -17.99 -12.75 -8.32
C LYS A 389 -17.48 -12.24 -6.98
N SER A 390 -17.83 -12.96 -5.92
CA SER A 390 -17.25 -12.72 -4.59
C SER A 390 -15.77 -13.09 -4.58
N ILE A 391 -14.95 -12.27 -3.95
CA ILE A 391 -13.56 -12.60 -3.62
C ILE A 391 -13.57 -13.29 -2.25
N PRO A 392 -13.12 -14.56 -2.14
CA PRO A 392 -13.05 -15.24 -0.85
C PRO A 392 -12.03 -14.57 0.08
N LEU A 393 -12.48 -14.20 1.27
CA LEU A 393 -11.64 -13.66 2.33
C LEU A 393 -11.14 -14.82 3.18
N THR A 394 -9.95 -15.32 2.84
CA THR A 394 -9.27 -16.43 3.52
C THR A 394 -7.97 -15.93 4.15
N PRO A 395 -7.35 -16.66 5.09
CA PRO A 395 -6.06 -16.26 5.67
C PRO A 395 -4.93 -15.99 4.66
N GLU A 396 -5.05 -16.48 3.42
CA GLU A 396 -4.09 -16.20 2.35
C GLU A 396 -4.45 -14.98 1.50
N THR A 397 -5.59 -14.33 1.75
CA THR A 397 -6.12 -13.23 0.94
C THR A 397 -5.73 -11.89 1.56
N SER A 398 -4.96 -11.11 0.83
CA SER A 398 -4.70 -9.69 1.12
C SER A 398 -5.23 -8.83 -0.01
N ILE A 399 -5.72 -7.63 0.31
CA ILE A 399 -6.16 -6.64 -0.67
C ILE A 399 -5.63 -5.29 -0.25
N ILE A 400 -4.98 -4.60 -1.18
CA ILE A 400 -4.51 -3.24 -1.00
C ILE A 400 -5.32 -2.35 -1.95
N GLY A 401 -5.94 -1.32 -1.38
CA GLY A 401 -6.63 -0.29 -2.14
C GLY A 401 -5.67 0.42 -3.08
N GLY A 402 -6.03 0.45 -4.36
CA GLY A 402 -5.33 1.24 -5.35
C GLY A 402 -5.69 2.71 -5.19
N GLY A 403 -4.73 3.54 -5.55
CA GLY A 403 -4.89 4.98 -5.56
C GLY A 403 -5.43 5.53 -6.86
N VAL A 404 -5.00 5.01 -8.02
CA VAL A 404 -5.55 5.34 -9.34
C VAL A 404 -5.32 4.15 -10.27
N GLY A 405 -6.34 3.68 -11.00
CA GLY A 405 -6.14 2.73 -12.11
C GLY A 405 -5.28 3.34 -13.22
N LEU A 406 -4.31 2.62 -13.78
CA LEU A 406 -3.37 3.14 -14.80
C LEU A 406 -3.44 2.41 -16.13
N VAL A 407 -3.47 1.08 -16.08
CA VAL A 407 -3.44 0.22 -17.27
C VAL A 407 -4.53 -0.83 -17.13
N ARG A 408 -5.33 -1.00 -18.18
CA ARG A 408 -6.34 -2.05 -18.29
C ARG A 408 -6.13 -2.80 -19.60
N ASP A 409 -6.02 -4.11 -19.51
CA ASP A 409 -5.89 -5.02 -20.65
C ASP A 409 -4.76 -4.68 -21.63
N GLY A 410 -3.67 -4.10 -21.11
CA GLY A 410 -2.50 -3.70 -21.89
C GLY A 410 -2.64 -2.36 -22.59
N THR A 411 -3.65 -1.56 -22.24
CA THR A 411 -3.85 -0.19 -22.75
C THR A 411 -3.88 0.80 -21.61
N GLU A 412 -3.41 2.03 -21.84
CA GLU A 412 -3.55 3.14 -20.90
C GLU A 412 -5.04 3.32 -20.54
N HIS A 413 -5.33 3.39 -19.25
CA HIS A 413 -6.69 3.51 -18.73
C HIS A 413 -6.67 4.20 -17.37
N VAL A 414 -6.33 5.49 -17.35
CA VAL A 414 -6.19 6.26 -16.11
C VAL A 414 -7.57 6.64 -15.54
N THR A 415 -7.93 6.15 -14.35
CA THR A 415 -9.26 6.33 -13.71
C THR A 415 -9.25 7.37 -12.57
N ALA A 416 -8.69 8.54 -12.83
CA ALA A 416 -8.46 9.54 -11.79
C ALA A 416 -9.75 10.04 -11.10
N LYS A 417 -10.90 10.10 -11.79
CA LYS A 417 -12.16 10.59 -11.20
C LYS A 417 -12.78 9.57 -10.25
N ALA A 418 -12.90 8.31 -10.67
CA ALA A 418 -13.42 7.22 -9.84
C ALA A 418 -12.62 7.08 -8.54
N ASP A 419 -11.31 7.33 -8.63
CA ASP A 419 -10.42 7.27 -7.48
C ASP A 419 -10.33 8.58 -6.68
N GLY A 420 -11.08 9.64 -7.02
CA GLY A 420 -11.12 10.90 -6.26
C GLY A 420 -9.91 11.82 -6.46
N HIS A 421 -9.13 11.58 -7.51
CA HIS A 421 -7.89 12.28 -7.84
C HIS A 421 -7.95 13.06 -9.17
N ALA A 422 -9.15 13.40 -9.65
CA ALA A 422 -9.37 14.17 -10.86
C ALA A 422 -9.02 15.67 -10.72
N ASN A 423 -7.74 16.00 -10.62
CA ASN A 423 -7.26 17.38 -10.54
C ASN A 423 -5.88 17.56 -11.19
N VAL A 424 -5.45 18.83 -11.38
CA VAL A 424 -4.17 19.19 -12.03
C VAL A 424 -2.97 18.60 -11.30
N ASN A 425 -2.95 18.67 -9.96
CA ASN A 425 -1.81 18.18 -9.18
C ASN A 425 -1.65 16.67 -9.27
N MET A 426 -2.76 15.92 -9.31
CA MET A 426 -2.69 14.47 -9.37
C MET A 426 -2.44 13.96 -10.79
N ILE A 427 -3.18 14.46 -11.80
CA ILE A 427 -3.12 13.98 -13.18
C ILE A 427 -1.88 14.49 -13.90
N LEU A 428 -1.66 15.81 -13.88
CA LEU A 428 -0.64 16.46 -14.69
C LEU A 428 0.70 16.55 -13.95
N ARG A 429 0.74 17.13 -12.75
CA ARG A 429 2.02 17.40 -12.07
C ARG A 429 2.78 16.11 -11.76
N ARG A 430 4.11 16.21 -11.78
CA ARG A 430 4.99 15.10 -11.42
C ARG A 430 5.14 14.97 -9.91
N HIS A 431 5.07 13.74 -9.44
CA HIS A 431 5.31 13.38 -8.04
C HIS A 431 6.11 12.09 -7.97
N PRO A 432 6.75 11.80 -6.82
CA PRO A 432 7.15 10.44 -6.50
C PRO A 432 5.94 9.52 -6.59
N ARG A 433 6.10 8.33 -7.16
CA ARG A 433 5.03 7.34 -7.35
C ARG A 433 5.47 5.97 -6.88
N THR A 434 4.56 5.24 -6.26
CA THR A 434 4.65 3.78 -6.09
C THR A 434 3.61 3.13 -6.97
N LEU A 435 4.02 2.14 -7.76
CA LEU A 435 3.23 1.52 -8.82
C LEU A 435 3.24 0.01 -8.63
N ALA A 436 2.10 -0.62 -8.89
CA ALA A 436 1.97 -2.07 -8.92
C ALA A 436 1.34 -2.50 -10.25
N GLY A 437 1.88 -3.54 -10.86
CA GLY A 437 1.36 -4.07 -12.12
C GLY A 437 1.53 -5.57 -12.25
N VAL A 438 0.69 -6.17 -13.09
CA VAL A 438 0.71 -7.61 -13.37
C VAL A 438 0.82 -7.80 -14.88
N THR A 439 1.82 -8.57 -15.30
CA THR A 439 2.01 -8.92 -16.72
C THR A 439 1.02 -10.00 -17.16
N LYS A 440 0.92 -10.25 -18.47
CA LYS A 440 0.14 -11.39 -19.01
C LYS A 440 0.56 -12.75 -18.43
N SER A 441 1.84 -12.89 -18.04
CA SER A 441 2.39 -14.13 -17.47
C SER A 441 2.16 -14.30 -15.97
N GLY A 442 1.52 -13.32 -15.31
CA GLY A 442 1.32 -13.34 -13.86
C GLY A 442 2.48 -12.79 -13.04
N ARG A 443 3.59 -12.37 -13.68
CA ARG A 443 4.68 -11.63 -13.01
C ARG A 443 4.14 -10.34 -12.37
N LEU A 444 4.46 -10.15 -11.09
CA LEU A 444 4.21 -8.92 -10.35
C LEU A 444 5.37 -7.94 -10.59
N ILE A 445 5.02 -6.68 -10.86
CA ILE A 445 5.94 -5.56 -11.03
C ILE A 445 5.61 -4.56 -9.93
N LEU A 446 6.61 -4.19 -9.13
CA LEU A 446 6.53 -3.08 -8.19
C LEU A 446 7.55 -2.03 -8.63
N ALA A 447 7.11 -0.81 -8.90
CA ALA A 447 8.01 0.26 -9.30
C ALA A 447 7.86 1.47 -8.38
N VAL A 448 8.99 2.09 -8.03
CA VAL A 448 9.03 3.36 -7.30
C VAL A 448 9.78 4.36 -8.15
N VAL A 449 9.09 5.44 -8.54
CA VAL A 449 9.68 6.60 -9.22
C VAL A 449 9.95 7.65 -8.15
N ASP A 450 11.21 8.00 -7.93
CA ASP A 450 11.57 9.08 -7.01
C ASP A 450 11.26 10.46 -7.63
N GLY A 451 10.96 11.46 -6.81
CA GLY A 451 10.62 12.81 -7.28
C GLY A 451 10.77 13.87 -6.18
N ARG A 452 10.41 15.12 -6.50
CA ARG A 452 10.57 16.29 -5.59
C ARG A 452 12.01 16.49 -5.11
N LYS A 453 12.99 16.10 -5.93
CA LYS A 453 14.41 16.36 -5.70
C LYS A 453 14.98 17.15 -6.88
N PRO A 454 14.80 18.49 -6.90
CA PRO A 454 15.28 19.34 -7.97
C PRO A 454 16.74 19.06 -8.36
N GLY A 455 16.98 18.88 -9.66
CA GLY A 455 18.29 18.56 -10.21
C GLY A 455 18.73 17.09 -10.08
N VAL A 456 17.92 16.23 -9.43
CA VAL A 456 18.22 14.80 -9.24
C VAL A 456 17.16 13.93 -9.89
N THR A 457 15.88 14.15 -9.56
CA THR A 457 14.77 13.40 -10.17
C THR A 457 13.46 14.19 -10.11
N VAL A 458 12.71 14.16 -11.21
CA VAL A 458 11.49 14.96 -11.39
C VAL A 458 10.20 14.23 -11.02
N GLY A 459 10.22 12.91 -10.85
CA GLY A 459 9.01 12.11 -10.60
C GLY A 459 8.21 11.79 -11.87
N ALA A 460 6.94 11.42 -11.72
CA ALA A 460 6.06 11.13 -12.85
C ALA A 460 4.64 11.68 -12.64
N SER A 461 4.01 12.14 -13.72
CA SER A 461 2.56 12.34 -13.84
C SER A 461 1.83 10.99 -13.86
N MET A 462 0.49 10.99 -13.82
CA MET A 462 -0.28 9.73 -13.91
C MET A 462 -0.16 9.08 -15.29
N VAL A 463 -0.10 9.89 -16.35
CA VAL A 463 0.05 9.42 -17.73
C VAL A 463 1.45 8.82 -17.91
N GLU A 464 2.50 9.52 -17.44
CA GLU A 464 3.87 9.01 -17.44
C GLU A 464 3.99 7.71 -16.62
N ALA A 465 3.32 7.61 -15.47
CA ALA A 465 3.28 6.37 -14.68
C ALA A 465 2.62 5.22 -15.46
N ALA A 466 1.53 5.46 -16.17
CA ALA A 466 0.89 4.46 -17.01
C ALA A 466 1.80 4.01 -18.18
N GLN A 467 2.47 4.96 -18.84
CA GLN A 467 3.43 4.69 -19.91
C GLN A 467 4.62 3.85 -19.41
N LEU A 468 5.17 4.16 -18.25
CA LEU A 468 6.21 3.37 -17.60
C LEU A 468 5.74 1.94 -17.34
N MET A 469 4.55 1.75 -16.78
CA MET A 469 4.03 0.41 -16.49
C MET A 469 3.74 -0.39 -17.76
N LEU A 470 3.24 0.24 -18.82
CA LEU A 470 3.09 -0.38 -20.14
C LEU A 470 4.44 -0.83 -20.72
N TRP A 471 5.45 0.05 -20.66
CA TRP A 471 6.81 -0.26 -21.10
C TRP A 471 7.36 -1.46 -20.33
N LEU A 472 7.21 -1.49 -19.00
CA LEU A 472 7.58 -2.64 -18.16
C LEU A 472 6.78 -3.93 -18.44
N GLY A 473 5.80 -3.90 -19.34
CA GLY A 473 5.01 -5.06 -19.79
C GLY A 473 3.80 -5.36 -18.91
N ALA A 474 3.36 -4.42 -18.07
CA ALA A 474 2.14 -4.58 -17.29
C ALA A 474 0.91 -4.63 -18.20
N ARG A 475 0.06 -5.64 -17.99
CA ARG A 475 -1.26 -5.73 -18.64
C ARG A 475 -2.35 -5.09 -17.79
N GLN A 476 -2.14 -5.08 -16.48
CA GLN A 476 -2.96 -4.36 -15.51
C GLN A 476 -2.00 -3.59 -14.61
N ALA A 477 -2.30 -2.34 -14.29
CA ALA A 477 -1.48 -1.55 -13.38
C ALA A 477 -2.31 -0.53 -12.61
N ILE A 478 -1.88 -0.25 -11.39
CA ILE A 478 -2.42 0.78 -10.51
C ILE A 478 -1.28 1.64 -9.94
N ASN A 479 -1.60 2.89 -9.67
CA ASN A 479 -0.83 3.76 -8.80
C ASN A 479 -1.25 3.49 -7.34
N LEU A 480 -0.29 3.29 -6.45
CA LEU A 480 -0.45 3.22 -5.00
C LEU A 480 -0.21 4.61 -4.38
N ASP A 481 -0.17 4.76 -3.05
CA ASP A 481 0.17 6.06 -2.46
C ASP A 481 1.57 6.52 -2.90
N GLY A 482 1.72 7.82 -3.11
CA GLY A 482 2.92 8.42 -3.68
C GLY A 482 3.50 9.52 -2.81
N GLY A 483 4.23 10.45 -3.42
CA GLY A 483 4.87 11.54 -2.69
C GLY A 483 5.84 11.01 -1.62
N GLY A 484 5.78 11.60 -0.42
CA GLY A 484 6.66 11.21 0.69
C GLY A 484 6.44 9.79 1.22
N SER A 485 5.33 9.15 0.85
CA SER A 485 5.05 7.74 1.18
C SER A 485 5.83 6.77 0.30
N SER A 486 6.33 7.20 -0.86
CA SER A 486 6.98 6.31 -1.84
C SER A 486 8.26 5.73 -1.29
N ALA A 487 8.25 4.43 -1.00
CA ALA A 487 9.40 3.70 -0.48
C ALA A 487 9.42 2.27 -1.00
N MET A 488 10.61 1.79 -1.36
CA MET A 488 10.89 0.40 -1.65
C MET A 488 11.97 -0.11 -0.70
N VAL A 489 11.70 -1.25 -0.09
CA VAL A 489 12.60 -1.93 0.84
C VAL A 489 13.01 -3.26 0.21
N VAL A 490 14.30 -3.56 0.20
CA VAL A 490 14.83 -4.86 -0.24
C VAL A 490 15.88 -5.30 0.77
N ASN A 491 15.78 -6.54 1.26
CA ASN A 491 16.68 -7.12 2.25
C ASN A 491 16.90 -6.19 3.47
N GLY A 492 15.80 -5.61 3.97
CA GLY A 492 15.79 -4.73 5.14
C GLY A 492 16.36 -3.32 4.91
N LYS A 493 16.63 -2.91 3.66
CA LYS A 493 17.15 -1.58 3.34
C LYS A 493 16.20 -0.84 2.40
N VAL A 494 15.95 0.44 2.67
CA VAL A 494 15.30 1.34 1.71
C VAL A 494 16.24 1.54 0.52
N VAL A 495 15.79 1.23 -0.70
CA VAL A 495 16.64 1.24 -1.91
C VAL A 495 16.39 2.45 -2.82
N ASN A 496 15.31 3.18 -2.60
CA ASN A 496 15.01 4.44 -3.28
C ASN A 496 15.33 5.66 -2.38
N HIS A 497 14.99 6.85 -2.86
CA HIS A 497 15.25 8.11 -2.17
C HIS A 497 13.94 8.81 -1.73
N PRO A 498 13.41 8.51 -0.53
CA PRO A 498 12.21 9.17 0.00
C PRO A 498 12.25 10.69 -0.13
N SER A 499 11.14 11.29 -0.58
CA SER A 499 11.10 12.72 -0.91
C SER A 499 11.12 13.63 0.31
N ASP A 500 10.71 13.12 1.48
CA ASP A 500 10.70 13.87 2.74
C ASP A 500 12.09 13.89 3.43
N GLY A 501 13.12 13.35 2.77
CA GLY A 501 14.48 13.19 3.32
C GLY A 501 14.66 11.92 4.14
N THR A 502 13.58 11.40 4.73
CA THR A 502 13.53 10.10 5.42
C THR A 502 12.29 9.31 5.01
N GLU A 503 12.32 8.00 5.22
CA GLU A 503 11.14 7.14 5.04
C GLU A 503 9.99 7.56 5.97
N ARG A 504 8.82 7.81 5.38
CA ARG A 504 7.58 8.18 6.07
C ARG A 504 6.86 6.94 6.60
N GLY A 505 6.16 7.09 7.72
CA GLY A 505 5.16 6.11 8.14
C GLY A 505 3.93 6.16 7.22
N VAL A 506 3.39 5.00 6.88
CA VAL A 506 2.23 4.84 5.99
C VAL A 506 1.15 3.99 6.67
N GLY A 507 -0.07 4.03 6.15
CA GLY A 507 -1.20 3.25 6.67
C GLY A 507 -1.13 1.75 6.36
N ASP A 508 -0.54 1.38 5.22
CA ASP A 508 -0.29 -0.02 4.88
C ASP A 508 0.90 -0.20 3.92
N ALA A 509 1.34 -1.45 3.77
CA ALA A 509 2.43 -1.86 2.90
C ALA A 509 2.14 -3.20 2.22
N LEU A 510 2.70 -3.39 1.03
CA LEU A 510 2.81 -4.69 0.37
C LEU A 510 4.13 -5.34 0.77
N LEU A 511 4.05 -6.59 1.21
CA LEU A 511 5.19 -7.39 1.66
C LEU A 511 5.36 -8.64 0.78
N VAL A 512 6.62 -8.99 0.51
CA VAL A 512 7.00 -10.23 -0.19
C VAL A 512 7.80 -11.08 0.78
N THR A 513 7.23 -12.19 1.24
CA THR A 513 7.84 -13.07 2.25
C THR A 513 8.40 -14.34 1.64
N PRO A 514 9.43 -14.98 2.26
CA PRO A 514 10.06 -16.21 1.77
C PRO A 514 9.15 -17.41 1.55
#